data_AF-A0A8X6SNN8-F1
#
_entry.id   AF-A0A8X6SNN8-F1
#
_cell.length_a   1.000
_cell.length_b   1.000
_cell.length_c   1.000
_cell.angle_alpha   90.00
_cell.angle_beta   90.00
_cell.angle_gamma   90.00
#
_symmetry.space_group_name_H-M   'P 1'
#
loop_
_entity.id
_entity.type
_entity.pdbx_description
1 polymer ?
#
loop_
_entity_poly.entity_id
_entity_poly.type
_entity_poly.pdbx_seq_one_letter_code
_entity_poly.pdbx_strand_id
1 'polypeptide(L)'
;MGAAEGKFSFIERRPEIEDVVQKQHCLQWIGSIHSVFIVQRLLQYVDFGSRRSTRVPLLSALHWAARLAWAREHRDWSVEDWKRVAWNDESRFRLLNADGRLII
;
A
#
# COMPACT_ATOMS: atom_id res chain seq x y z
N MET A 1 4.71 24.63 -32.98
CA MET A 1 3.87 24.68 -31.77
C MET A 1 4.04 23.34 -31.06
N GLY A 2 5.06 23.11 -30.23
CA GLY A 2 5.37 23.82 -29.00
C GLY A 2 5.09 22.87 -27.84
N ALA A 3 5.79 21.73 -27.79
CA ALA A 3 5.64 20.72 -26.75
C ALA A 3 6.19 21.27 -25.44
N ALA A 4 5.32 21.41 -24.45
CA ALA A 4 5.69 21.78 -23.09
C ALA A 4 6.44 20.61 -22.44
N GLU A 5 7.75 20.56 -22.66
CA GLU A 5 8.65 19.82 -21.78
C GLU A 5 8.74 20.58 -20.46
N GLY A 6 7.75 20.35 -19.59
CA GLY A 6 7.82 20.70 -18.18
C GLY A 6 8.89 19.85 -17.50
N LYS A 7 10.17 20.18 -17.75
CA LYS A 7 11.28 19.69 -16.95
C LYS A 7 11.01 20.18 -15.54
N PHE A 8 10.83 19.25 -14.60
CA PHE A 8 10.83 19.54 -13.17
C PHE A 8 12.16 20.26 -12.85
N SER A 9 12.12 21.59 -12.83
CA SER A 9 13.25 22.43 -12.47
C SER A 9 13.50 22.26 -10.97
N PHE A 10 14.70 21.83 -10.63
CA PHE A 10 15.16 21.46 -9.28
C PHE A 10 15.09 22.58 -8.22
N ILE A 11 14.68 23.79 -8.59
CA ILE A 11 14.60 24.95 -7.70
C ILE A 11 13.22 25.58 -7.87
N GLU A 12 12.27 25.17 -7.04
CA GLU A 12 11.22 26.00 -6.42
C GLU A 12 10.12 25.09 -5.82
N ARG A 13 10.00 25.14 -4.49
CA ARG A 13 9.02 24.44 -3.63
C ARG A 13 9.02 22.90 -3.70
N ARG A 14 9.02 22.28 -2.52
CA ARG A 14 8.82 20.83 -2.37
C ARG A 14 7.48 20.48 -3.03
N PRO A 15 7.43 19.58 -4.03
CA PRO A 15 6.17 19.16 -4.61
C PRO A 15 5.41 18.36 -3.55
N GLU A 16 4.25 18.87 -3.15
CA GLU A 16 3.34 18.15 -2.27
C GLU A 16 2.61 17.11 -3.12
N ILE A 17 2.97 15.84 -2.94
CA ILE A 17 2.42 14.75 -3.75
C ILE A 17 1.19 14.19 -3.03
N GLU A 18 0.04 14.76 -3.38
CA GLU A 18 -1.24 14.44 -2.75
C GLU A 18 -1.87 13.15 -3.32
N ASP A 19 -1.71 12.91 -4.64
CA ASP A 19 -2.42 11.83 -5.33
C ASP A 19 -1.57 10.59 -5.67
N VAL A 20 -2.22 9.42 -5.73
CA VAL A 20 -1.61 8.12 -6.06
C VAL A 20 -1.07 8.10 -7.48
N VAL A 21 -1.77 8.75 -8.43
CA VAL A 21 -1.32 8.81 -9.84
C VAL A 21 -0.04 9.64 -9.95
N GLN A 22 0.02 10.76 -9.23
CA GLN A 22 1.23 11.60 -9.15
C GLN A 22 2.40 10.83 -8.52
N LYS A 23 2.16 10.07 -7.45
CA LYS A 23 3.20 9.21 -6.84
C LYS A 23 3.74 8.19 -7.84
N GLN A 24 2.86 7.53 -8.60
CA GLN A 24 3.25 6.54 -9.58
C GLN A 24 4.08 7.15 -10.72
N HIS A 25 3.69 8.31 -11.23
CA HIS A 25 4.42 9.03 -12.27
C HIS A 25 5.81 9.47 -11.80
N CYS A 26 5.93 9.99 -10.57
CA CYS A 26 7.22 10.33 -9.98
C CYS A 26 8.14 9.11 -9.82
N LEU A 27 7.60 7.96 -9.39
CA LEU A 27 8.38 6.73 -9.27
C LEU A 27 8.86 6.20 -10.63
N GLN A 28 8.03 6.29 -11.68
CA GLN A 28 8.42 5.91 -13.04
C GLN A 28 9.56 6.80 -13.58
N TRP A 29 9.49 8.10 -13.33
CA TRP A 29 10.56 9.03 -13.71
C TRP A 29 11.85 8.79 -12.93
N ILE A 30 11.79 8.65 -11.60
CA ILE A 30 12.96 8.36 -10.75
C ILE A 30 13.58 7.01 -11.12
N GLY A 31 12.77 6.01 -11.48
CA GLY A 31 13.22 4.68 -11.90
C GLY A 31 13.99 4.66 -13.23
N SER A 32 13.93 5.75 -14.02
CA SER A 32 14.71 5.91 -15.24
C SER A 32 16.12 6.46 -14.98
N ILE A 33 16.47 6.82 -13.74
CA ILE A 33 17.76 7.37 -13.35
C ILE A 33 18.70 6.25 -12.92
N HIS A 34 19.86 6.15 -13.56
CA HIS A 34 20.83 5.08 -13.30
C HIS A 34 21.85 5.39 -12.18
N SER A 35 21.74 6.55 -11.53
CA SER A 35 22.63 6.96 -10.43
C SER A 35 21.94 6.84 -9.08
N VAL A 36 22.48 5.96 -8.22
CA VAL A 36 21.97 5.71 -6.86
C VAL A 36 21.96 7.00 -6.02
N PHE A 37 22.99 7.85 -6.16
CA PHE A 37 23.10 9.11 -5.44
C PHE A 37 21.96 10.09 -5.81
N ILE A 38 21.66 10.19 -7.10
CA ILE A 38 20.59 11.07 -7.60
C ILE A 38 19.23 10.53 -7.17
N VAL A 39 19.01 9.22 -7.29
CA VAL A 39 17.77 8.56 -6.83
C VAL A 39 17.52 8.82 -5.34
N GLN A 40 18.53 8.64 -4.48
CA GLN A 40 18.38 8.84 -3.04
C GLN A 40 18.02 10.29 -2.68
N ARG A 41 18.68 11.27 -3.31
CA ARG A 41 18.43 12.69 -3.06
C ARG A 41 17.04 13.12 -3.54
N LEU A 42 16.59 12.59 -4.67
CA LEU A 42 15.26 12.84 -5.19
C LEU A 42 14.19 12.25 -4.28
N LEU A 43 14.32 10.98 -3.87
CA LEU A 43 13.37 10.34 -2.95
C LEU A 43 13.19 11.14 -1.65
N GLN A 44 14.27 11.71 -1.09
CA GLN A 44 14.20 12.59 0.07
C GLN A 44 13.48 13.91 -0.22
N TYR A 45 13.79 14.52 -1.37
CA TYR A 45 13.15 15.76 -1.81
C TYR A 45 11.64 15.58 -1.98
N VAL A 46 11.20 14.48 -2.61
CA VAL A 46 9.79 14.14 -2.85
C VAL A 46 9.10 13.41 -1.69
N ASP A 47 9.74 13.30 -0.51
CA ASP A 47 9.19 12.66 0.70
C ASP A 47 8.80 11.17 0.57
N PHE A 48 9.46 10.44 -0.33
CA PHE A 48 9.24 9.00 -0.44
C PHE A 48 10.08 8.25 0.59
N GLY A 49 9.39 7.72 1.60
CA GLY A 49 9.98 6.82 2.58
C GLY A 49 10.00 5.36 2.13
N SER A 50 11.03 4.62 2.56
CA SER A 50 11.03 3.16 2.48
C SER A 50 9.95 2.59 3.41
N ARG A 51 9.17 1.62 2.92
CA ARG A 51 8.18 0.87 3.71
C ARG A 51 8.33 -0.61 3.42
N ARG A 52 8.24 -1.45 4.46
CA ARG A 52 8.10 -2.89 4.27
C ARG A 52 6.67 -3.19 3.88
N SER A 53 6.49 -4.00 2.84
CA SER A 53 5.16 -4.49 2.49
C SER A 53 4.62 -5.35 3.64
N THR A 54 3.37 -5.10 4.04
CA THR A 54 2.68 -5.92 5.03
C THR A 54 2.53 -7.33 4.48
N ARG A 55 2.88 -8.35 5.28
CA ARG A 55 2.69 -9.75 4.90
C ARG A 55 1.20 -10.06 4.88
N VAL A 56 0.60 -9.93 3.71
CA VAL A 56 -0.78 -10.33 3.44
C VAL A 56 -0.79 -11.69 2.74
N PRO A 57 -1.76 -12.57 3.04
CA PRO A 57 -1.91 -13.81 2.30
C PRO A 57 -2.21 -13.50 0.84
N LEU A 58 -1.52 -14.19 -0.08
CA LEU A 58 -1.80 -14.07 -1.50
C LEU A 58 -3.18 -14.67 -1.78
N LEU A 59 -4.08 -13.83 -2.30
CA LEU A 59 -5.42 -14.24 -2.67
C LEU A 59 -5.45 -14.60 -4.15
N SER A 60 -6.02 -15.76 -4.48
CA SER A 60 -6.34 -16.10 -5.86
C SER A 60 -7.45 -15.19 -6.39
N ALA A 61 -7.58 -15.08 -7.71
CA ALA A 61 -8.66 -14.29 -8.33
C ALA A 61 -10.06 -14.74 -7.85
N LEU A 62 -10.23 -16.05 -7.62
CA LEU A 62 -11.47 -16.61 -7.06
C LEU A 62 -11.73 -16.11 -5.64
N HIS A 63 -10.71 -16.12 -4.77
CA HIS A 63 -10.84 -15.60 -3.41
C HIS A 63 -11.15 -14.09 -3.40
N TRP A 64 -10.56 -13.32 -4.31
CA TRP A 64 -10.87 -11.90 -4.48
C TRP A 64 -12.33 -11.67 -4.83
N ALA A 65 -12.84 -12.37 -5.86
CA ALA A 65 -14.22 -12.24 -6.30
C ALA A 65 -15.21 -12.63 -5.20
N ALA A 66 -14.96 -13.75 -4.51
CA ALA A 66 -15.82 -14.22 -3.42
C ALA A 66 -15.86 -13.23 -2.24
N ARG A 67 -14.70 -12.72 -1.81
CA ARG A 67 -14.63 -11.72 -0.73
C ARG A 67 -15.33 -10.42 -1.11
N LEU A 68 -15.16 -9.96 -2.35
CA LEU A 68 -15.81 -8.74 -2.84
C LEU A 68 -17.33 -8.90 -2.92
N ALA A 69 -17.81 -10.04 -3.42
CA ALA A 69 -19.24 -10.34 -3.47
C ALA A 69 -19.84 -10.35 -2.06
N TRP A 70 -19.20 -11.06 -1.13
CA TRP A 70 -19.62 -11.13 0.26
C TRP A 70 -19.66 -9.73 0.92
N ALA A 71 -18.60 -8.93 0.75
CA ALA A 71 -18.55 -7.57 1.31
C ALA A 71 -19.63 -6.63 0.72
N ARG A 72 -20.01 -6.81 -0.54
CA ARG A 72 -21.08 -6.04 -1.17
C ARG A 72 -22.46 -6.43 -0.66
N GLU A 73 -22.71 -7.72 -0.52
CA GLU A 73 -23.97 -8.26 0.02
C GLU A 73 -24.21 -7.83 1.47
N HIS A 74 -23.12 -7.73 2.25
CA HIS A 74 -23.16 -7.41 3.67
C HIS A 74 -22.85 -5.93 3.97
N ARG A 75 -22.82 -5.07 2.94
CA ARG A 75 -22.46 -3.65 3.06
C ARG A 75 -23.39 -2.88 3.99
N ASP A 76 -24.69 -3.17 3.88
CA ASP A 76 -25.75 -2.42 4.57
C ASP A 76 -26.25 -3.13 5.84
N TRP A 77 -25.51 -4.13 6.31
CA TRP A 77 -25.86 -4.86 7.53
C TRP A 77 -25.81 -3.96 8.77
N SER A 78 -26.87 -4.05 9.57
CA SER A 78 -26.98 -3.32 10.84
C SER A 78 -26.20 -4.04 11.96
N VAL A 79 -25.99 -3.34 13.08
CA VAL A 79 -25.35 -3.94 14.26
C VAL A 79 -26.13 -5.16 14.77
N GLU A 80 -27.46 -5.14 14.65
CA GLU A 80 -28.35 -6.23 15.03
C GLU A 80 -28.17 -7.44 14.12
N ASP A 81 -27.89 -7.24 12.83
CA ASP A 81 -27.60 -8.32 11.89
C ASP A 81 -26.25 -8.97 12.19
N TRP A 82 -25.22 -8.17 12.50
CA TRP A 82 -23.91 -8.69 12.91
C TRP A 82 -24.00 -9.54 14.19
N LYS A 83 -24.85 -9.17 15.15
CA LYS A 83 -25.07 -9.94 16.39
C LYS A 83 -25.68 -11.33 16.13
N ARG A 84 -26.34 -11.54 15.00
CA ARG A 84 -26.93 -12.83 14.63
C ARG A 84 -25.91 -13.81 14.05
N VAL A 85 -24.72 -13.35 13.67
CA VAL A 85 -23.68 -14.23 13.12
C VAL A 85 -22.88 -14.88 14.23
N ALA A 86 -22.91 -16.22 14.25
CA ALA A 86 -22.02 -17.03 15.07
C ALA A 86 -20.73 -17.32 14.30
N TRP A 87 -19.61 -16.82 14.82
CA TRP A 87 -18.28 -17.07 14.26
C TRP A 87 -17.63 -18.28 14.94
N ASN A 88 -17.00 -19.15 14.18
CA ASN A 88 -16.17 -20.23 14.68
C ASN A 88 -14.81 -20.19 13.96
N ASP A 89 -13.73 -20.27 14.72
CA ASP A 89 -12.37 -20.35 14.19
C ASP A 89 -11.49 -21.18 15.13
N GLU A 90 -10.50 -21.87 14.57
CA GLU A 90 -9.55 -22.68 15.34
C GLU A 90 -8.22 -21.93 15.47
N SER A 91 -7.87 -21.54 16.69
CA SER A 91 -6.59 -20.92 16.99
C SER A 91 -5.64 -21.88 17.70
N ARG A 92 -4.38 -21.92 17.24
CA ARG A 92 -3.32 -22.68 17.89
C ARG A 92 -2.70 -21.87 19.03
N PHE A 93 -2.95 -22.29 20.28
CA PHE A 93 -2.26 -21.76 21.45
C PHE A 93 -0.99 -22.57 21.73
N ARG A 94 0.17 -21.91 21.73
CA ARG A 94 1.45 -22.53 22.10
C ARG A 94 1.87 -22.05 23.49
N LEU A 95 2.18 -22.98 24.40
CA LEU A 95 2.56 -22.69 25.79
C LEU A 95 4.01 -22.20 25.95
N LEU A 96 4.87 -22.43 24.96
CA LEU A 96 6.26 -22.00 24.94
C LEU A 96 6.57 -21.40 23.56
N ASN A 97 7.31 -20.29 23.57
CA ASN A 97 7.71 -19.52 22.39
C ASN A 97 8.62 -20.35 21.48
N ALA A 98 8.04 -21.16 20.61
CA ALA A 98 8.76 -21.80 19.52
C ALA A 98 8.68 -20.98 18.24
N ASP A 99 8.77 -19.63 18.33
CA ASP A 99 9.06 -18.74 17.21
C ASP A 99 9.43 -17.35 17.75
N GLY A 100 10.71 -16.97 17.66
CA GLY A 100 11.29 -15.70 18.12
C GLY A 100 10.80 -14.45 17.37
N ARG A 101 9.48 -14.24 17.25
CA ARG A 101 8.90 -12.99 16.79
C ARG A 101 8.80 -12.03 17.96
N LEU A 102 9.72 -11.07 18.00
CA LEU A 102 9.51 -9.80 18.68
C LEU A 102 8.25 -9.15 18.11
N ILE A 103 7.26 -8.93 18.96
CA ILE A 103 6.19 -7.97 18.69
C ILE A 103 6.86 -6.60 18.86
N ILE A 104 6.98 -5.86 17.76
CA ILE A 104 7.39 -4.44 17.75
C ILE A 104 6.12 -3.61 17.87
#